data_AF-A0A6M5Z3Q7-F1
#
_entry.id   AF-A0A6M5Z3Q7-F1
#
_cell.length_a   1.000
_cell.length_b   1.000
_cell.length_c   1.000
_cell.angle_alpha   90.00
_cell.angle_beta   90.00
_cell.angle_gamma   90.00
#
_symmetry.space_group_name_H-M   'P 1'
#
loop_
_entity.id
_entity.type
_entity.pdbx_description
1 polymer ?
#
loop_
_entity_poly.entity_id
_entity_poly.type
_entity_poly.pdbx_seq_one_letter_code
_entity_poly.pdbx_strand_id
1 'polypeptide(L)'
;MNRSVHKLVLMAAVVAAGSATHGSAQQAAAPPMPTMLPPIPGAADPTPTTPTPALGSPNPVPDFQTSWPRPPLEPPSLFRQAPVPTAYGCDPLPGRYFERDPLLDPPSFPQPGFVASAEVQALVPHIYHDVVNLAPVGSSASGTIAVPVSGYSWAVAPRVELGYQLGSGFGEFVVNYQFLETHGSRSTPFGPDGPAGVGSKLQFNLADFDYVSRQFTPWERWGLKWRIGFRTLQMFYNTTLTQPFDVASAGSGVFQQQGYNAYHGYGGHVGAEVDRDLGRLVPGLSFVGKLDVGSTAGFIKQTVTQTMVDGTFSSGAYRWDQAVPSIYTHLGLNYHVPGSRLDLYLGGTGAYFWQVGKNNNVALTAVGKGTAAGDLSLLGATFRLTWNY
;
A
#
# COMPACT_ATOMS: atom_id res chain seq x y z
N MET A 1 3.61 -36.09 -26.01
CA MET A 1 4.21 -34.91 -25.36
C MET A 1 3.09 -34.04 -24.81
N ASN A 2 2.84 -34.14 -23.50
CA ASN A 2 1.65 -33.63 -22.81
C ASN A 2 1.82 -32.18 -22.35
N ARG A 3 0.87 -31.30 -22.71
CA ARG A 3 0.68 -29.97 -22.11
C ARG A 3 -0.60 -29.97 -21.25
N SER A 4 -0.52 -30.53 -20.05
CA SER A 4 -1.64 -30.52 -19.07
C SER A 4 -1.15 -30.57 -17.61
N VAL A 5 -0.26 -29.66 -17.18
CA VAL A 5 0.21 -29.64 -15.77
C VAL A 5 0.35 -28.22 -15.18
N HIS A 6 -0.43 -27.22 -15.60
CA HIS A 6 -0.35 -25.86 -15.01
C HIS A 6 -1.68 -25.31 -14.45
N LYS A 7 -2.63 -26.17 -14.05
CA LYS A 7 -3.92 -25.73 -13.50
C LYS A 7 -4.35 -26.39 -12.19
N LEU A 8 -3.42 -26.85 -11.36
CA LEU A 8 -3.80 -27.57 -10.14
C LEU A 8 -2.97 -27.23 -8.91
N VAL A 9 -2.95 -25.94 -8.52
CA VAL A 9 -2.80 -25.50 -7.12
C VAL A 9 -3.51 -24.14 -6.96
N LEU A 10 -4.84 -24.13 -6.94
CA LEU A 10 -5.61 -23.05 -6.31
C LEU A 10 -7.05 -23.55 -6.06
N MET A 11 -7.22 -24.32 -4.99
CA MET A 11 -8.53 -24.55 -4.38
C MET A 11 -8.39 -24.40 -2.87
N ALA A 12 -8.66 -23.19 -2.39
CA ALA A 12 -9.32 -22.97 -1.12
C ALA A 12 -10.50 -22.04 -1.45
N ALA A 13 -11.71 -22.58 -1.33
CA ALA A 13 -12.95 -21.91 -1.64
C ALA A 13 -13.18 -20.73 -0.68
N VAL A 14 -13.40 -19.54 -1.23
CA VAL A 14 -14.13 -18.47 -0.56
C VAL A 14 -15.41 -18.25 -1.36
N VAL A 15 -16.53 -18.57 -0.73
CA VAL A 15 -17.88 -18.30 -1.24
C VAL A 15 -18.06 -16.78 -1.25
N ALA A 16 -17.95 -16.17 -2.43
CA ALA A 16 -18.38 -14.79 -2.64
C ALA A 16 -19.88 -14.79 -2.99
N ALA A 17 -20.73 -14.87 -1.96
CA ALA A 17 -22.11 -14.44 -2.05
C ALA A 17 -22.17 -12.96 -1.63
N GLY A 18 -22.11 -12.08 -2.63
CA GLY A 18 -22.22 -10.64 -2.45
C GLY A 18 -22.83 -10.03 -3.71
N SER A 19 -24.13 -10.24 -3.89
CA SER A 19 -24.93 -9.52 -4.87
C SER A 19 -24.87 -8.03 -4.56
N ALA A 20 -24.02 -7.30 -5.26
CA ALA A 20 -24.09 -5.84 -5.32
C ALA A 20 -25.32 -5.46 -6.15
N THR A 21 -26.43 -5.19 -5.47
CA THR A 21 -27.55 -4.47 -6.07
C THR A 21 -27.07 -3.05 -6.40
N HIS A 22 -27.18 -2.67 -7.67
CA HIS A 22 -26.92 -1.31 -8.12
C HIS A 22 -27.95 -0.36 -7.49
N GLY A 23 -27.56 0.32 -6.41
CA GLY A 23 -28.26 1.50 -5.92
C GLY A 23 -27.90 2.69 -6.80
N SER A 24 -28.87 3.21 -7.54
CA SER A 24 -28.76 4.48 -8.25
C SER A 24 -28.64 5.62 -7.23
N ALA A 25 -27.41 5.96 -6.85
CA ALA A 25 -27.15 7.13 -6.00
C ALA A 25 -27.29 8.40 -6.85
N GLN A 26 -28.25 9.23 -6.44
CA GLN A 26 -28.50 10.56 -7.00
C GLN A 26 -27.26 11.43 -6.81
N GLN A 27 -26.70 11.88 -7.93
CA GLN A 27 -25.52 12.74 -8.02
C GLN A 27 -25.77 14.04 -7.24
N ALA A 28 -25.16 14.16 -6.05
CA ALA A 28 -25.17 15.41 -5.29
C ALA A 28 -24.33 16.46 -6.04
N ALA A 29 -24.88 17.67 -6.17
CA ALA A 29 -24.20 18.79 -6.81
C ALA A 29 -22.86 19.07 -6.10
N ALA A 30 -21.78 19.19 -6.89
CA ALA A 30 -20.45 19.49 -6.37
C ALA A 30 -20.42 20.89 -5.72
N PRO A 31 -19.72 21.07 -4.58
CA PRO A 31 -19.49 22.39 -4.01
C PRO A 31 -18.61 23.25 -4.93
N PRO A 32 -18.80 24.58 -4.96
CA PRO A 32 -17.98 25.48 -5.76
C PRO A 32 -16.52 25.43 -5.29
N MET A 33 -15.58 25.38 -6.25
CA MET A 33 -14.14 25.42 -5.97
C MET A 33 -13.74 26.75 -5.33
N PRO A 34 -12.75 26.77 -4.41
CA PRO A 34 -12.21 28.00 -3.86
C PRO A 34 -11.46 28.79 -4.93
N THR A 35 -11.82 30.06 -5.05
CA THR A 35 -11.19 31.07 -5.91
C THR A 35 -9.70 31.21 -5.55
N MET A 36 -8.82 30.95 -6.52
CA MET A 36 -7.39 31.22 -6.35
C MET A 36 -7.13 32.73 -6.29
N LEU A 37 -6.35 33.15 -5.29
CA LEU A 37 -5.86 34.53 -5.13
C LEU A 37 -4.89 34.90 -6.26
N PRO A 38 -4.86 36.19 -6.66
CA PRO A 38 -3.96 36.67 -7.72
C PRO A 38 -2.49 36.70 -7.25
N PRO A 39 -1.53 36.62 -8.19
CA PRO A 39 -0.11 36.68 -7.90
C PRO A 39 0.33 38.08 -7.45
N ILE A 40 1.19 38.11 -6.43
CA ILE A 40 1.87 39.31 -5.93
C ILE A 40 3.01 39.67 -6.90
N PRO A 41 3.07 40.89 -7.47
CA PRO A 41 4.20 41.33 -8.29
C PRO A 41 5.28 42.00 -7.43
N GLY A 42 6.54 41.61 -7.66
CA GLY A 42 7.70 42.49 -7.50
C GLY A 42 8.60 42.23 -6.28
N ALA A 43 9.74 41.59 -6.52
CA ALA A 43 10.97 41.85 -5.77
C ALA A 43 12.16 41.69 -6.72
N ALA A 44 12.92 42.76 -6.84
CA ALA A 44 14.06 42.91 -7.74
C ALA A 44 15.28 42.08 -7.30
N ASP A 45 16.07 41.69 -8.30
CA ASP A 45 17.41 41.11 -8.18
C ASP A 45 18.38 42.04 -7.42
N PRO A 46 19.20 41.49 -6.52
CA PRO A 46 20.52 42.04 -6.24
C PRO A 46 21.61 41.04 -6.71
N THR A 47 22.45 41.52 -7.62
CA THR A 47 23.75 40.96 -8.00
C THR A 47 24.65 40.67 -6.78
N PRO A 48 25.35 39.52 -6.71
CA PRO A 48 26.35 39.29 -5.69
C PRO A 48 27.73 39.78 -6.16
N THR A 49 28.25 40.83 -5.51
CA THR A 49 29.68 41.14 -5.50
C THR A 49 30.37 40.27 -4.45
N THR A 50 31.41 39.54 -4.87
CA THR A 50 32.20 38.65 -4.01
C THR A 50 33.41 39.41 -3.43
N PRO A 51 33.48 39.69 -2.12
CA PRO A 51 34.72 40.11 -1.48
C PRO A 51 35.57 38.89 -1.08
N THR A 52 36.84 38.92 -1.49
CA THR A 52 37.90 37.99 -1.09
C THR A 52 38.18 38.10 0.42
N PRO A 53 38.12 37.01 1.22
CA PRO A 53 38.48 37.07 2.63
C PRO A 53 39.99 37.05 2.83
N ALA A 54 40.50 38.04 3.57
CA ALA A 54 41.84 38.04 4.14
C ALA A 54 41.98 36.96 5.22
N LEU A 55 43.10 36.23 5.24
CA LEU A 55 43.47 35.30 6.32
C LEU A 55 43.72 36.09 7.62
N GLY A 56 42.71 36.12 8.49
CA GLY A 56 42.82 36.55 9.88
C GLY A 56 43.01 35.37 10.83
N SER A 57 43.75 35.62 11.90
CA SER A 57 44.14 34.74 13.03
C SER A 57 43.16 33.63 13.46
N PRO A 58 43.68 32.53 14.06
CA PRO A 58 42.87 31.45 14.60
C PRO A 58 41.98 31.96 15.74
N ASN A 59 40.68 32.09 15.44
CA ASN A 59 39.65 32.33 16.45
C ASN A 59 39.51 31.10 17.37
N PRO A 60 39.26 31.30 18.67
CA PRO A 60 38.92 30.21 19.58
C PRO A 60 37.64 29.53 19.06
N VAL A 61 37.72 28.21 18.88
CA VAL A 61 36.59 27.37 18.49
C VAL A 61 35.45 27.64 19.48
N PRO A 62 34.28 28.15 19.03
CA PRO A 62 33.14 28.30 19.90
C PRO A 62 32.73 26.89 20.37
N ASP A 63 32.67 26.70 21.68
CA ASP A 63 32.19 25.48 22.31
C ASP A 63 30.68 25.35 22.09
N PHE A 64 30.30 24.91 20.89
CA PHE A 64 28.90 24.65 20.53
C PHE A 64 28.33 23.43 21.24
N GLN A 65 29.09 22.72 22.09
CA GLN A 65 28.57 21.58 22.83
C GLN A 65 27.90 21.97 24.15
N THR A 66 28.17 23.16 24.69
CA THR A 66 27.63 23.59 26.00
C THR A 66 26.28 24.32 25.94
N SER A 67 25.80 24.72 24.76
CA SER A 67 24.55 25.49 24.60
C SER A 67 23.36 24.73 24.02
N TRP A 68 23.49 23.43 23.72
CA TRP A 68 22.31 22.64 23.33
C TRP A 68 21.42 22.44 24.55
N PRO A 69 20.09 22.63 24.42
CA PRO A 69 19.15 22.22 25.44
C PRO A 69 19.39 20.73 25.67
N ARG A 70 19.88 20.38 26.86
CA ARG A 70 19.99 18.98 27.24
C ARG A 70 18.58 18.40 27.08
N PRO A 71 18.42 17.26 26.39
CA PRO A 71 17.12 16.60 26.35
C PRO A 71 16.62 16.49 27.79
N PRO A 72 15.34 16.80 28.05
CA PRO A 72 14.76 16.63 29.37
C PRO A 72 15.18 15.26 29.90
N LEU A 73 15.71 15.20 31.13
CA LEU A 73 16.07 13.94 31.77
C LEU A 73 14.92 12.97 31.54
N GLU A 74 15.19 11.91 30.79
CA GLU A 74 14.20 10.90 30.48
C GLU A 74 13.56 10.45 31.79
N PRO A 75 12.22 10.38 31.87
CA PRO A 75 11.56 10.08 33.11
C PRO A 75 12.09 8.73 33.63
N PRO A 76 12.45 8.61 34.92
CA PRO A 76 13.00 7.39 35.51
C PRO A 76 12.14 6.14 35.27
N SER A 77 10.87 6.31 34.88
CA SER A 77 9.96 5.24 34.48
C SER A 77 10.42 4.44 33.27
N LEU A 78 11.20 5.01 32.33
CA LEU A 78 11.72 4.27 31.18
C LEU A 78 12.82 3.27 31.56
N PHE A 79 13.54 3.54 32.65
CA PHE A 79 14.58 2.65 33.20
C PHE A 79 14.07 1.78 34.34
N ARG A 80 12.81 1.96 34.75
CA ARG A 80 12.21 1.09 35.76
C ARG A 80 12.07 -0.28 35.13
N GLN A 81 12.85 -1.23 35.65
CA GLN A 81 12.75 -2.63 35.27
C GLN A 81 11.28 -3.02 35.28
N ALA A 82 10.76 -3.46 34.13
CA ALA A 82 9.36 -3.88 34.03
C ALA A 82 9.11 -4.86 35.18
N PRO A 83 8.03 -4.66 35.98
CA PRO A 83 7.67 -5.62 37.01
C PRO A 83 7.71 -7.01 36.37
N VAL A 84 8.43 -7.94 37.01
CA VAL A 84 8.42 -9.35 36.57
C VAL A 84 6.96 -9.69 36.35
N PRO A 85 6.54 -10.10 35.14
CA PRO A 85 5.15 -10.41 34.88
C PRO A 85 4.73 -11.39 35.97
N THR A 86 3.85 -10.96 36.87
CA THR A 86 3.20 -11.89 37.79
C THR A 86 2.47 -12.82 36.86
N ALA A 87 2.99 -14.04 36.70
CA ALA A 87 2.27 -15.07 36.01
C ALA A 87 0.89 -15.08 36.65
N TYR A 88 -0.15 -14.82 35.86
CA TYR A 88 -1.50 -15.17 36.24
C TYR A 88 -1.56 -16.69 36.27
N GLY A 89 -0.88 -17.28 37.24
CA GLY A 89 -0.99 -18.65 37.66
C GLY A 89 -1.69 -18.57 39.00
N CYS A 90 -2.95 -18.97 39.04
CA CYS A 90 -3.46 -19.47 40.31
C CYS A 90 -2.53 -20.61 40.71
N ASP A 91 -1.91 -20.54 41.89
CA ASP A 91 -1.19 -21.70 42.42
C ASP A 91 -2.12 -22.90 42.32
N PRO A 92 -1.68 -24.02 41.71
CA PRO A 92 -2.52 -25.19 41.58
C PRO A 92 -2.93 -25.61 42.99
N LEU A 93 -4.22 -25.51 43.28
CA LEU A 93 -4.77 -25.97 44.55
C LEU A 93 -4.34 -27.43 44.74
N PRO A 94 -3.75 -27.81 45.89
CA PRO A 94 -3.25 -29.17 46.06
C PRO A 94 -4.40 -30.18 46.01
N GLY A 95 -4.37 -31.11 45.05
CA GLY A 95 -5.33 -32.21 44.93
C GLY A 95 -5.34 -32.86 43.54
N ARG A 96 -5.73 -34.13 43.46
CA ARG A 96 -5.83 -34.91 42.19
C ARG A 96 -6.80 -34.30 41.16
N TYR A 97 -7.66 -33.36 41.57
CA TYR A 97 -8.58 -32.64 40.70
C TYR A 97 -7.95 -31.42 40.00
N PHE A 98 -6.72 -31.03 40.36
CA PHE A 98 -5.99 -29.92 39.77
C PHE A 98 -4.71 -30.41 39.05
N GLU A 99 -4.59 -31.72 38.83
CA GLU A 99 -3.61 -32.26 37.89
C GLU A 99 -3.97 -31.75 36.50
N ARG A 100 -2.98 -31.20 35.81
CA ARG A 100 -3.23 -30.49 34.57
C ARG A 100 -3.68 -31.48 33.50
N ASP A 101 -4.98 -31.60 33.22
CA ASP A 101 -5.51 -32.48 32.19
C ASP A 101 -5.38 -31.77 30.84
N PRO A 102 -4.49 -32.19 29.94
CA PRO A 102 -4.28 -31.53 28.65
C PRO A 102 -5.53 -31.50 27.75
N LEU A 103 -6.53 -32.36 28.04
CA LEU A 103 -7.80 -32.41 27.31
C LEU A 103 -8.86 -31.47 27.90
N LEU A 104 -8.77 -31.14 29.19
CA LEU A 104 -9.77 -30.31 29.89
C LEU A 104 -9.24 -28.93 30.28
N ASP A 105 -7.93 -28.77 30.41
CA ASP A 105 -7.32 -27.51 30.79
C ASP A 105 -7.12 -26.59 29.61
N PRO A 106 -7.40 -25.29 29.80
CA PRO A 106 -7.19 -24.32 28.77
C PRO A 106 -5.72 -24.30 28.34
N PRO A 107 -5.44 -24.23 27.03
CA PRO A 107 -4.08 -24.03 26.57
C PRO A 107 -3.52 -22.77 27.22
N SER A 108 -2.20 -22.73 27.43
CA SER A 108 -1.55 -21.51 27.91
C SER A 108 -1.82 -20.38 26.93
N PHE A 109 -2.67 -19.44 27.33
CA PHE A 109 -2.94 -18.27 26.52
C PHE A 109 -1.75 -17.31 26.57
N PRO A 110 -1.44 -16.64 25.46
CA PRO A 110 -0.46 -15.57 25.48
C PRO A 110 -0.92 -14.48 26.46
N GLN A 111 0.04 -13.86 27.14
CA GLN A 111 -0.25 -12.80 28.10
C GLN A 111 -0.76 -11.56 27.34
N PRO A 112 -1.73 -10.81 27.89
CA PRO A 112 -2.12 -9.53 27.31
C PRO A 112 -0.93 -8.59 27.24
N GLY A 113 -0.86 -7.80 26.17
CA GLY A 113 0.37 -7.11 25.83
C GLY A 113 0.32 -6.32 24.54
N PHE A 114 1.33 -5.49 24.30
CA PHE A 114 1.45 -4.77 23.03
C PHE A 114 2.15 -5.66 22.01
N VAL A 115 1.65 -5.65 20.78
CA VAL A 115 2.29 -6.30 19.65
C VAL A 115 2.70 -5.23 18.66
N ALA A 116 3.91 -5.35 18.12
CA ALA A 116 4.38 -4.47 17.07
C ALA A 116 5.03 -5.30 15.97
N SER A 117 4.85 -4.93 14.71
CA SER A 117 5.65 -5.45 13.62
C SER A 117 6.08 -4.37 12.65
N ALA A 118 7.28 -4.58 12.10
CA ALA A 118 7.84 -3.76 11.04
C ALA A 118 8.17 -4.68 9.87
N GLU A 119 7.67 -4.34 8.70
CA GLU A 119 7.79 -5.11 7.49
C GLU A 119 8.34 -4.24 6.36
N VAL A 120 9.23 -4.81 5.57
CA VAL A 120 9.78 -4.19 4.38
C VAL A 120 9.54 -5.16 3.22
N GLN A 121 8.83 -4.68 2.21
CA GLN A 121 8.56 -5.46 0.99
C GLN A 121 9.32 -4.83 -0.18
N ALA A 122 10.00 -5.64 -0.97
CA ALA A 122 10.47 -5.25 -2.30
C ALA A 122 9.43 -5.74 -3.30
N LEU A 123 8.69 -4.82 -3.93
CA LEU A 123 7.55 -5.10 -4.79
C LEU A 123 7.82 -4.64 -6.22
N VAL A 124 7.27 -5.35 -7.20
CA VAL A 124 7.15 -4.92 -8.60
C VAL A 124 5.69 -4.60 -8.87
N PRO A 125 5.32 -3.32 -8.99
CA PRO A 125 3.97 -2.94 -9.36
C PRO A 125 3.73 -3.16 -10.83
N HIS A 126 2.63 -3.81 -11.17
CA HIS A 126 2.20 -3.95 -12.54
C HIS A 126 0.76 -3.48 -12.66
N ILE A 127 0.57 -2.40 -13.42
CA ILE A 127 -0.74 -1.81 -13.65
C ILE A 127 -1.15 -2.12 -15.09
N TYR A 128 -2.27 -2.82 -15.22
CA TYR A 128 -3.00 -2.90 -16.46
C TYR A 128 -3.97 -1.73 -16.44
N HIS A 129 -3.69 -0.64 -17.15
CA HIS A 129 -4.70 0.37 -17.45
C HIS A 129 -4.23 1.21 -18.63
N ASP A 130 -5.20 1.86 -19.28
CA ASP A 130 -4.96 3.03 -20.11
C ASP A 130 -5.76 4.18 -19.48
N VAL A 131 -5.15 5.35 -19.28
CA VAL A 131 -5.90 6.54 -18.82
C VAL A 131 -6.62 7.10 -20.02
N VAL A 132 -7.86 6.67 -20.21
CA VAL A 132 -8.67 7.06 -21.36
C VAL A 132 -9.73 8.07 -20.96
N ASN A 133 -9.75 9.21 -21.63
CA ASN A 133 -10.77 10.23 -21.40
C ASN A 133 -11.24 10.92 -22.69
N LEU A 134 -12.51 11.33 -22.72
CA LEU A 134 -13.03 12.23 -23.73
C LEU A 134 -12.56 13.64 -23.40
N ALA A 135 -11.74 14.20 -24.28
CA ALA A 135 -11.41 15.62 -24.25
C ALA A 135 -11.17 16.10 -25.70
N PRO A 136 -11.27 17.41 -25.95
CA PRO A 136 -10.94 17.97 -27.26
C PRO A 136 -9.52 17.55 -27.64
N VAL A 137 -9.38 16.87 -28.78
CA VAL A 137 -8.09 16.51 -29.37
C VAL A 137 -7.76 17.58 -30.40
N GLY A 138 -6.71 18.36 -30.13
CA GLY A 138 -6.35 19.50 -30.96
C GLY A 138 -7.40 20.62 -30.93
N SER A 139 -7.49 21.40 -32.01
CA SER A 139 -8.23 22.67 -32.03
C SER A 139 -9.75 22.57 -32.13
N SER A 140 -10.36 21.42 -32.46
CA SER A 140 -11.81 21.41 -32.80
C SER A 140 -12.58 20.10 -32.69
N ALA A 141 -11.96 18.94 -32.45
CA ALA A 141 -12.67 17.66 -32.46
C ALA A 141 -12.74 17.02 -31.07
N SER A 142 -13.93 16.61 -30.64
CA SER A 142 -14.09 15.72 -29.48
C SER A 142 -13.43 14.38 -29.83
N GLY A 143 -12.36 14.04 -29.12
CA GLY A 143 -11.64 12.79 -29.33
C GLY A 143 -11.40 12.08 -28.00
N THR A 144 -10.71 10.96 -28.08
CA THR A 144 -10.32 10.20 -26.90
C THR A 144 -8.83 10.25 -26.74
N ILE A 145 -8.40 10.65 -25.56
CA ILE A 145 -7.00 10.79 -25.20
C ILE A 145 -6.69 9.63 -24.29
N ALA A 146 -5.83 8.73 -24.77
CA ALA A 146 -5.28 7.64 -24.01
C ALA A 146 -3.83 7.98 -23.67
N VAL A 147 -3.54 8.20 -22.38
CA VAL A 147 -2.16 8.42 -21.95
C VAL A 147 -1.58 7.09 -21.49
N PRO A 148 -0.54 6.56 -22.18
CA PRO A 148 0.02 5.26 -21.86
C PRO A 148 0.74 5.29 -20.51
N VAL A 149 0.98 4.09 -19.98
CA VAL A 149 1.66 3.83 -18.72
C VAL A 149 3.07 3.33 -19.02
N SER A 150 4.06 3.86 -18.31
CA SER A 150 5.38 3.24 -18.28
C SER A 150 5.39 2.08 -17.30
N GLY A 151 6.18 1.04 -17.58
CA GLY A 151 6.40 -0.03 -16.62
C GLY A 151 7.10 0.52 -15.37
N TYR A 152 6.80 -0.06 -14.21
CA TYR A 152 7.39 0.33 -12.94
C TYR A 152 8.61 -0.52 -12.60
N SER A 153 9.56 0.10 -11.91
CA SER A 153 10.69 -0.60 -11.31
C SER A 153 10.31 -1.20 -9.96
N TRP A 154 11.19 -2.07 -9.44
CA TRP A 154 11.14 -2.51 -8.05
C TRP A 154 11.05 -1.31 -7.12
N ALA A 155 10.21 -1.42 -6.11
CA ALA A 155 10.00 -0.39 -5.11
C ALA A 155 9.89 -1.00 -3.72
N VAL A 156 10.34 -0.24 -2.73
CA VAL A 156 10.28 -0.63 -1.33
C VAL A 156 8.96 -0.14 -0.75
N ALA A 157 8.21 -1.04 -0.13
CA ALA A 157 6.97 -0.75 0.55
C ALA A 157 7.09 -1.07 2.05
N PRO A 158 7.45 -0.09 2.90
CA PRO A 158 7.41 -0.29 4.33
C PRO A 158 5.96 -0.48 4.81
N ARG A 159 5.79 -1.37 5.78
CA ARG A 159 4.55 -1.60 6.50
C ARG A 159 4.83 -1.65 7.99
N VAL A 160 4.00 -0.96 8.76
CA VAL A 160 4.02 -1.00 10.22
C VAL A 160 2.70 -1.56 10.73
N GLU A 161 2.77 -2.34 11.79
CA GLU A 161 1.61 -2.92 12.47
C GLU A 161 1.77 -2.70 13.96
N LEU A 162 0.74 -2.18 14.61
CA LEU A 162 0.69 -1.97 16.05
C LEU A 162 -0.61 -2.56 16.58
N GLY A 163 -0.53 -3.33 17.65
CA GLY A 163 -1.69 -3.99 18.20
C GLY A 163 -1.61 -4.17 19.71
N TYR A 164 -2.74 -4.61 20.24
CA TYR A 164 -2.89 -4.96 21.64
C TYR A 164 -3.59 -6.31 21.76
N GLN A 165 -2.89 -7.25 22.38
CA GLN A 165 -3.37 -8.59 22.67
C GLN A 165 -4.24 -8.58 23.93
N LEU A 166 -5.44 -9.13 23.80
CA LEU A 166 -6.39 -9.24 24.89
C LEU A 166 -6.07 -10.48 25.74
N GLY A 167 -6.40 -10.38 27.03
CA GLY A 167 -6.25 -11.49 27.97
C GLY A 167 -7.14 -12.67 27.60
N SER A 168 -6.88 -13.82 28.23
CA SER A 168 -7.75 -15.00 28.15
C SER A 168 -8.05 -15.52 26.74
N GLY A 169 -7.16 -15.22 25.77
CA GLY A 169 -7.35 -15.66 24.38
C GLY A 169 -8.48 -14.95 23.64
N PHE A 170 -8.88 -13.74 24.05
CA PHE A 170 -9.90 -12.97 23.34
C PHE A 170 -9.45 -12.39 21.99
N GLY A 171 -8.21 -12.66 21.55
CA GLY A 171 -7.65 -12.16 20.29
C GLY A 171 -6.84 -10.89 20.49
N GLU A 172 -6.75 -10.07 19.45
CA GLU A 172 -5.96 -8.84 19.43
C GLU A 172 -6.63 -7.81 18.52
N PHE A 173 -6.48 -6.52 18.85
CA PHE A 173 -6.81 -5.42 17.96
C PHE A 173 -5.55 -4.89 17.33
N VAL A 174 -5.58 -4.61 16.04
CA VAL A 174 -4.39 -4.26 15.27
C VAL A 174 -4.70 -3.11 14.31
N VAL A 175 -3.79 -2.15 14.24
CA VAL A 175 -3.74 -1.11 13.22
C VAL A 175 -2.54 -1.37 12.34
N ASN A 176 -2.72 -1.37 11.03
CA ASN A 176 -1.62 -1.47 10.09
C ASN A 176 -1.63 -0.31 9.09
N TYR A 177 -0.44 0.06 8.62
CA TYR A 177 -0.26 1.04 7.56
C TYR A 177 0.86 0.61 6.63
N GLN A 178 0.58 0.60 5.32
CA GLN A 178 1.53 0.30 4.26
C GLN A 178 1.59 1.48 3.29
N PHE A 179 2.83 1.86 2.95
CA PHE A 179 3.11 2.88 1.95
C PHE A 179 3.94 2.27 0.81
N LEU A 180 3.67 2.69 -0.42
CA LEU A 180 4.46 2.35 -1.59
C LEU A 180 4.47 3.54 -2.54
N GLU A 181 5.65 3.92 -3.00
CA GLU A 181 5.83 4.87 -4.11
C GLU A 181 6.80 4.29 -5.12
N THR A 182 6.47 4.41 -6.41
CA THR A 182 7.35 4.01 -7.50
C THR A 182 7.20 4.94 -8.69
N HIS A 183 8.26 5.00 -9.48
CA HIS A 183 8.34 5.78 -10.70
C HIS A 183 8.76 4.86 -11.86
N GLY A 184 8.23 5.15 -13.03
CA GLY A 184 8.55 4.49 -14.28
C GLY A 184 8.91 5.54 -15.32
N SER A 185 9.81 5.18 -16.24
CA SER A 185 10.03 5.97 -17.44
C SER A 185 10.37 5.06 -18.62
N ARG A 186 9.86 5.39 -19.81
CA ARG A 186 10.14 4.65 -21.04
C ARG A 186 9.86 5.53 -22.26
N SER A 187 10.56 5.30 -23.38
CA SER A 187 10.12 5.80 -24.68
C SER A 187 9.01 4.93 -25.27
N THR A 188 8.01 5.55 -25.91
CA THR A 188 6.95 4.89 -26.66
C THR A 188 6.95 5.38 -28.11
N PRO A 189 6.70 4.52 -29.12
CA PRO A 189 6.48 4.98 -30.49
C PRO A 189 5.08 5.61 -30.69
N PHE A 190 4.21 5.52 -29.67
CA PHE A 190 2.78 5.87 -29.76
C PHE A 190 2.46 7.27 -29.20
N GLY A 191 3.31 8.27 -29.41
CA GLY A 191 2.93 9.66 -29.14
C GLY A 191 2.01 10.23 -30.24
N PRO A 192 1.31 11.35 -30.00
CA PRO A 192 0.43 11.99 -30.98
C PRO A 192 1.05 12.16 -32.38
N ASP A 193 2.28 12.68 -32.43
CA ASP A 193 3.01 12.96 -33.67
C ASP A 193 4.23 12.05 -33.93
N GLY A 194 4.43 11.00 -33.12
CA GLY A 194 5.60 10.12 -33.24
C GLY A 194 6.16 9.66 -31.89
N PRO A 195 7.44 9.23 -31.84
CA PRO A 195 8.06 8.79 -30.60
C PRO A 195 7.95 9.83 -29.47
N ALA A 196 7.65 9.37 -28.26
CA ALA A 196 7.46 10.21 -27.08
C ALA A 196 8.10 9.57 -25.84
N GLY A 197 8.47 10.40 -24.87
CA GLY A 197 8.82 9.95 -23.53
C GLY A 197 7.56 9.75 -22.68
N VAL A 198 7.49 8.69 -21.90
CA VAL A 198 6.42 8.43 -20.92
C VAL A 198 7.06 8.32 -19.56
N GLY A 199 6.64 9.16 -18.62
CA GLY A 199 6.96 9.06 -17.20
C GLY A 199 5.71 8.73 -16.40
N SER A 200 5.77 7.78 -15.48
CA SER A 200 4.63 7.42 -14.64
C SER A 200 5.03 7.35 -13.17
N LYS A 201 4.11 7.74 -12.30
CA LYS A 201 4.24 7.71 -10.84
C LYS A 201 3.05 6.96 -10.26
N LEU A 202 3.32 6.00 -9.39
CA LEU A 202 2.32 5.32 -8.58
C LEU A 202 2.62 5.61 -7.11
N GLN A 203 1.59 6.00 -6.37
CA GLN A 203 1.59 6.07 -4.91
C GLN A 203 0.42 5.24 -4.38
N PHE A 204 0.66 4.50 -3.32
CA PHE A 204 -0.28 3.56 -2.73
C PHE A 204 -0.17 3.67 -1.21
N ASN A 205 -1.31 3.89 -0.57
CA ASN A 205 -1.47 3.92 0.88
C ASN A 205 -2.59 2.98 1.26
N LEU A 206 -2.30 2.02 2.13
CA LEU A 206 -3.28 1.09 2.65
C LEU A 206 -3.20 1.13 4.17
N ALA A 207 -4.34 1.27 4.83
CA ALA A 207 -4.42 1.19 6.28
C ALA A 207 -5.58 0.28 6.67
N ASP A 208 -5.33 -0.66 7.58
CA ASP A 208 -6.39 -1.49 8.14
C ASP A 208 -6.52 -1.32 9.66
N PHE A 209 -7.74 -1.53 10.14
CA PHE A 209 -8.10 -1.69 11.54
C PHE A 209 -8.76 -3.07 11.71
N ASP A 210 -8.06 -3.97 12.39
CA ASP A 210 -8.39 -5.39 12.45
C ASP A 210 -8.74 -5.83 13.88
N TYR A 211 -9.70 -6.74 13.96
CA TYR A 211 -9.74 -7.73 15.02
C TYR A 211 -9.12 -9.03 14.49
N VAL A 212 -8.12 -9.55 15.20
CA VAL A 212 -7.48 -10.83 14.89
C VAL A 212 -7.82 -11.82 15.99
N SER A 213 -8.19 -13.02 15.59
CA SER A 213 -8.53 -14.10 16.50
C SER A 213 -7.30 -14.57 17.29
N ARG A 214 -7.54 -15.27 18.39
CA ARG A 214 -6.49 -16.13 18.95
C ARG A 214 -6.02 -17.18 17.93
N GLN A 215 -4.83 -17.73 18.16
CA GLN A 215 -4.37 -18.88 17.41
C GLN A 215 -5.19 -20.12 17.81
N PHE A 216 -5.74 -20.80 16.81
CA PHE A 216 -6.38 -22.11 16.92
C PHE A 216 -5.39 -23.17 16.46
N THR A 217 -5.42 -24.35 17.08
CA THR A 217 -4.54 -25.46 16.70
C THR A 217 -5.37 -26.63 16.18
N PRO A 218 -5.91 -26.56 14.95
CA PRO A 218 -6.81 -27.58 14.42
C PRO A 218 -6.13 -28.94 14.20
N TRP A 219 -4.81 -28.97 14.03
CA TRP A 219 -4.00 -30.18 13.89
C TRP A 219 -2.69 -30.05 14.65
N GLU A 220 -2.04 -31.18 14.96
CA GLU A 220 -0.73 -31.18 15.61
C GLU A 220 0.24 -30.30 14.82
N ARG A 221 0.79 -29.25 15.47
CA ARG A 221 1.75 -28.27 14.89
C ARG A 221 1.19 -27.41 13.74
N TRP A 222 -0.12 -27.30 13.59
CA TRP A 222 -0.74 -26.32 12.70
C TRP A 222 -1.44 -25.27 13.54
N GLY A 223 -1.05 -24.01 13.39
CA GLY A 223 -1.80 -22.89 13.91
C GLY A 223 -2.63 -22.22 12.82
N LEU A 224 -3.76 -21.67 13.22
CA LEU A 224 -4.69 -20.92 12.38
C LEU A 224 -5.10 -19.66 13.13
N LYS A 225 -4.94 -18.51 12.50
CA LYS A 225 -5.54 -17.24 12.91
C LYS A 225 -6.45 -16.75 11.81
N TRP A 226 -7.52 -16.08 12.16
CA TRP A 226 -8.32 -15.31 11.22
C TRP A 226 -8.38 -13.86 11.67
N ARG A 227 -8.62 -12.96 10.72
CA ARG A 227 -8.80 -11.53 10.97
C ARG A 227 -9.99 -11.02 10.19
N ILE A 228 -10.67 -10.04 10.76
CA ILE A 228 -11.71 -9.26 10.09
C ILE A 228 -11.47 -7.80 10.44
N GLY A 229 -11.60 -6.93 9.45
CA GLY A 229 -11.22 -5.55 9.63
C GLY A 229 -11.86 -4.61 8.65
N PHE A 230 -11.55 -3.35 8.89
CA PHE A 230 -11.88 -2.23 8.03
C PHE A 230 -10.61 -1.74 7.34
N ARG A 231 -10.67 -1.60 6.02
CA ARG A 231 -9.58 -1.19 5.15
C ARG A 231 -9.86 0.17 4.54
N THR A 232 -8.85 1.02 4.53
CA THR A 232 -8.80 2.24 3.73
C THR A 232 -7.74 2.09 2.66
N LEU A 233 -8.06 2.51 1.44
CA LEU A 233 -7.16 2.44 0.30
C LEU A 233 -7.14 3.79 -0.40
N GLN A 234 -5.96 4.39 -0.47
CA GLN A 234 -5.71 5.59 -1.27
C GLN A 234 -4.67 5.25 -2.31
N MET A 235 -5.02 5.45 -3.57
CA MET A 235 -4.13 5.21 -4.68
C MET A 235 -4.07 6.43 -5.55
N PHE A 236 -2.87 6.78 -5.96
CA PHE A 236 -2.61 7.88 -6.85
C PHE A 236 -1.75 7.39 -7.99
N TYR A 237 -2.15 7.77 -9.19
CA TYR A 237 -1.46 7.48 -10.41
C TYR A 237 -1.37 8.75 -11.24
N ASN A 238 -0.16 9.05 -11.70
CA ASN A 238 0.08 10.16 -12.62
C ASN A 238 0.99 9.67 -13.74
N THR A 239 0.59 9.89 -14.98
CA THR A 239 1.40 9.61 -16.16
C THR A 239 1.53 10.84 -17.01
N THR A 240 2.69 11.04 -17.58
CA THR A 240 3.01 12.15 -18.46
C THR A 240 3.65 11.59 -19.71
N LEU A 241 3.03 11.86 -20.84
CA LEU A 241 3.59 11.65 -22.16
C LEU A 241 4.11 13.00 -22.67
N THR A 242 5.39 13.07 -23.03
CA THR A 242 6.04 14.28 -23.54
C THR A 242 6.63 14.00 -24.91
N GLN A 243 6.28 14.83 -25.88
CA GLN A 243 6.86 14.78 -27.22
C GLN A 243 8.00 15.80 -27.36
N PRO A 244 8.98 15.54 -28.23
CA PRO A 244 9.92 16.57 -28.65
C PRO A 244 9.17 17.77 -29.23
N PHE A 245 9.61 18.99 -28.87
CA PHE A 245 8.91 20.22 -29.26
C PHE A 245 8.87 20.42 -30.78
N ASP A 246 9.96 20.14 -31.47
CA ASP A 246 10.07 20.20 -32.93
C ASP A 246 9.06 19.28 -33.61
N VAL A 247 8.94 18.04 -33.14
CA VAL A 247 7.97 17.05 -33.64
C VAL A 247 6.53 17.51 -33.38
N ALA A 248 6.23 17.96 -32.15
CA ALA A 248 4.90 18.46 -31.79
C ALA A 248 4.52 19.70 -32.61
N SER A 249 5.46 20.64 -32.79
CA SER A 249 5.24 21.89 -33.53
C SER A 249 5.00 21.66 -35.03
N ALA A 250 5.63 20.63 -35.59
CA ALA A 250 5.44 20.24 -36.99
C ALA A 250 4.18 19.37 -37.21
N GLY A 251 3.59 18.83 -36.14
CA GLY A 251 2.45 17.93 -36.17
C GLY A 251 1.16 18.52 -35.58
N SER A 252 0.57 17.81 -34.63
CA SER A 252 -0.69 18.11 -33.96
C SER A 252 -0.64 19.34 -33.05
N GLY A 253 0.56 19.84 -32.73
CA GLY A 253 0.78 20.86 -31.73
C GLY A 253 0.75 20.35 -30.29
N VAL A 254 0.50 19.06 -30.05
CA VAL A 254 0.43 18.49 -28.69
C VAL A 254 1.83 18.19 -28.17
N PHE A 255 2.31 19.01 -27.24
CA PHE A 255 3.63 18.85 -26.64
C PHE A 255 3.62 17.84 -25.48
N GLN A 256 2.57 17.87 -24.66
CA GLN A 256 2.47 17.05 -23.46
C GLN A 256 1.04 16.57 -23.24
N GLN A 257 0.90 15.34 -22.77
CA GLN A 257 -0.36 14.79 -22.28
C GLN A 257 -0.14 14.25 -20.87
N GLN A 258 -1.00 14.59 -19.94
CA GLN A 258 -0.93 14.14 -18.56
C GLN A 258 -2.22 13.41 -18.20
N GLY A 259 -2.08 12.19 -17.70
CA GLY A 259 -3.16 11.38 -17.17
C GLY A 259 -3.04 11.26 -15.66
N TYR A 260 -4.04 11.70 -14.94
CA TYR A 260 -4.15 11.63 -13.49
C TYR A 260 -5.30 10.70 -13.11
N ASN A 261 -5.08 9.82 -12.14
CA ASN A 261 -6.11 9.01 -11.52
C ASN A 261 -5.85 8.94 -10.02
N ALA A 262 -6.86 9.28 -9.21
CA ALA A 262 -6.82 9.06 -7.78
C ALA A 262 -8.06 8.28 -7.33
N TYR A 263 -7.83 7.19 -6.62
CA TYR A 263 -8.84 6.41 -5.94
C TYR A 263 -8.75 6.63 -4.44
N HIS A 264 -9.89 6.82 -3.80
CA HIS A 264 -10.02 6.85 -2.35
C HIS A 264 -11.22 6.00 -1.95
N GLY A 265 -10.97 4.94 -1.20
CA GLY A 265 -12.02 4.00 -0.82
C GLY A 265 -11.85 3.39 0.55
N TYR A 266 -12.97 2.81 1.01
CA TYR A 266 -13.14 2.24 2.32
C TYR A 266 -13.92 0.94 2.22
N GLY A 267 -13.64 -0.05 3.04
CA GLY A 267 -14.45 -1.26 3.05
C GLY A 267 -13.95 -2.31 4.02
N GLY A 268 -14.50 -3.51 3.91
CA GLY A 268 -14.15 -4.63 4.77
C GLY A 268 -13.13 -5.56 4.12
N HIS A 269 -12.38 -6.27 4.95
CA HIS A 269 -11.61 -7.42 4.53
C HIS A 269 -11.67 -8.51 5.59
N VAL A 270 -11.39 -9.73 5.15
CA VAL A 270 -11.25 -10.92 5.98
C VAL A 270 -9.98 -11.64 5.56
N GLY A 271 -9.25 -12.16 6.51
CA GLY A 271 -8.03 -12.90 6.24
C GLY A 271 -7.89 -14.12 7.13
N ALA A 272 -7.10 -15.07 6.66
CA ALA A 272 -6.68 -16.23 7.39
C ALA A 272 -5.16 -16.38 7.27
N GLU A 273 -4.52 -16.76 8.37
CA GLU A 273 -3.11 -17.07 8.46
C GLU A 273 -2.98 -18.48 9.02
N VAL A 274 -2.23 -19.31 8.32
CA VAL A 274 -1.93 -20.68 8.71
C VAL A 274 -0.43 -20.77 8.92
N ASP A 275 -0.02 -21.24 10.09
CA ASP A 275 1.36 -21.55 10.40
C ASP A 275 1.54 -23.04 10.64
N ARG A 276 2.66 -23.57 10.16
CA ARG A 276 3.07 -24.96 10.34
C ARG A 276 4.39 -24.97 11.09
N ASP A 277 4.35 -25.42 12.34
CA ASP A 277 5.56 -25.57 13.15
C ASP A 277 6.48 -26.67 12.58
N LEU A 278 7.70 -26.26 12.24
CA LEU A 278 8.80 -27.07 11.74
C LEU A 278 9.87 -27.30 12.81
N GLY A 279 9.53 -27.08 14.09
CA GLY A 279 10.40 -27.18 15.26
C GLY A 279 11.13 -28.52 15.44
N ARG A 280 10.65 -29.60 14.80
CA ARG A 280 11.37 -30.89 14.73
C ARG A 280 12.65 -30.81 13.91
N LEU A 281 12.69 -29.92 12.91
CA LEU A 281 13.86 -29.70 12.05
C LEU A 281 14.76 -28.63 12.65
N VAL A 282 14.18 -27.48 13.01
CA VAL A 282 14.90 -26.35 13.58
C VAL A 282 14.00 -25.72 14.65
N PRO A 283 14.41 -25.66 15.93
CA PRO A 283 13.61 -25.05 16.98
C PRO A 283 13.21 -23.60 16.63
N GLY A 284 11.91 -23.30 16.73
CA GLY A 284 11.35 -21.98 16.42
C GLY A 284 11.04 -21.72 14.95
N LEU A 285 11.46 -22.59 14.02
CA LEU A 285 11.13 -22.44 12.60
C LEU A 285 9.70 -22.88 12.32
N SER A 286 8.97 -22.09 11.53
CA SER A 286 7.65 -22.45 10.99
C SER A 286 7.51 -22.01 9.54
N PHE A 287 6.60 -22.65 8.82
CA PHE A 287 6.15 -22.21 7.50
C PHE A 287 4.83 -21.47 7.66
N VAL A 288 4.71 -20.30 7.03
CA VAL A 288 3.54 -19.42 7.18
C VAL A 288 2.92 -19.14 5.82
N GLY A 289 1.61 -19.30 5.73
CA GLY A 289 0.78 -18.88 4.61
C GLY A 289 -0.33 -17.94 5.07
N LYS A 290 -0.48 -16.80 4.42
CA LYS A 290 -1.54 -15.83 4.70
C LYS A 290 -2.33 -15.54 3.44
N LEU A 291 -3.65 -15.47 3.57
CA LEU A 291 -4.59 -15.05 2.54
C LEU A 291 -5.53 -14.01 3.14
N ASP A 292 -5.66 -12.87 2.48
CA ASP A 292 -6.55 -11.78 2.86
C ASP A 292 -7.35 -11.36 1.62
N VAL A 293 -8.67 -11.30 1.76
CA VAL A 293 -9.58 -10.90 0.70
C VAL A 293 -10.46 -9.78 1.21
N GLY A 294 -10.75 -8.82 0.36
CA GLY A 294 -11.55 -7.66 0.76
C GLY A 294 -12.09 -6.92 -0.43
N SER A 295 -12.83 -5.87 -0.14
CA SER A 295 -13.28 -4.92 -1.15
C SER A 295 -13.41 -3.56 -0.51
N THR A 296 -12.87 -2.54 -1.17
CA THR A 296 -13.11 -1.14 -0.82
C THR A 296 -14.10 -0.53 -1.79
N ALA A 297 -15.06 0.25 -1.32
CA ALA A 297 -15.93 1.09 -2.13
C ALA A 297 -15.51 2.55 -1.94
N GLY A 298 -15.42 3.29 -3.03
CA GLY A 298 -14.86 4.63 -3.01
C GLY A 298 -15.18 5.41 -4.27
N PHE A 299 -14.49 6.53 -4.44
CA PHE A 299 -14.59 7.33 -5.65
C PHE A 299 -13.26 7.39 -6.37
N ILE A 300 -13.35 7.51 -7.69
CA ILE A 300 -12.22 7.76 -8.58
C ILE A 300 -12.35 9.17 -9.11
N LYS A 301 -11.26 9.91 -9.07
CA LYS A 301 -11.10 11.18 -9.79
C LYS A 301 -10.05 10.96 -10.87
N GLN A 302 -10.49 10.97 -12.13
CA GLN A 302 -9.60 10.93 -13.28
C GLN A 302 -9.54 12.32 -13.91
N THR A 303 -8.36 12.74 -14.33
CA THR A 303 -8.17 13.98 -15.10
C THR A 303 -7.20 13.70 -16.22
N VAL A 304 -7.47 14.24 -17.40
CA VAL A 304 -6.55 14.20 -18.53
C VAL A 304 -6.33 15.63 -18.98
N THR A 305 -5.09 16.04 -19.11
CA THR A 305 -4.71 17.38 -19.56
C THR A 305 -3.78 17.26 -20.75
N GLN A 306 -3.99 18.07 -21.78
CA GLN A 306 -3.06 18.22 -22.89
C GLN A 306 -2.51 19.63 -22.88
N THR A 307 -1.21 19.78 -23.12
CA THR A 307 -0.54 21.06 -23.28
C THR A 307 -0.03 21.15 -24.71
N MET A 308 -0.37 22.26 -25.36
CA MET A 308 -0.01 22.54 -26.74
C MET A 308 1.30 23.34 -26.79
N VAL A 309 1.95 23.35 -27.96
CA VAL A 309 3.19 24.10 -28.21
C VAL A 309 3.03 25.62 -28.08
N ASP A 310 1.82 26.14 -28.28
CA ASP A 310 1.47 27.56 -28.12
C ASP A 310 1.20 27.96 -26.65
N GLY A 311 1.34 27.02 -25.71
CA GLY A 311 1.10 27.22 -24.28
C GLY A 311 -0.37 27.08 -23.87
N THR A 312 -1.30 26.87 -24.81
CA THR A 312 -2.68 26.54 -24.47
C THR A 312 -2.79 25.13 -23.90
N PHE A 313 -3.85 24.86 -23.15
CA PHE A 313 -4.11 23.52 -22.63
C PHE A 313 -5.60 23.17 -22.70
N SER A 314 -5.88 21.88 -22.91
CA SER A 314 -7.22 21.30 -22.78
C SER A 314 -7.23 20.34 -21.59
N SER A 315 -8.36 20.24 -20.88
CA SER A 315 -8.47 19.33 -19.74
C SER A 315 -9.87 18.74 -19.66
N GLY A 316 -9.94 17.46 -19.34
CA GLY A 316 -11.17 16.73 -19.04
C GLY A 316 -11.05 16.04 -17.70
N ALA A 317 -12.09 16.13 -16.86
CA ALA A 317 -12.12 15.51 -15.55
C ALA A 317 -13.40 14.70 -15.37
N TYR A 318 -13.27 13.51 -14.78
CA TYR A 318 -14.39 12.62 -14.48
C TYR A 318 -14.28 12.13 -13.06
N ARG A 319 -15.45 11.95 -12.45
CA ARG A 319 -15.58 11.34 -11.13
C ARG A 319 -16.68 10.30 -11.16
N TRP A 320 -16.41 9.12 -10.59
CA TRP A 320 -17.41 8.07 -10.41
C TRP A 320 -17.08 7.22 -9.19
N ASP A 321 -18.07 6.46 -8.73
CA ASP A 321 -17.91 5.54 -7.60
C ASP A 321 -17.55 4.14 -8.10
N GLN A 322 -16.69 3.45 -7.35
CA GLN A 322 -16.16 2.16 -7.74
C GLN A 322 -15.86 1.28 -6.52
N ALA A 323 -16.21 0.00 -6.64
CA ALA A 323 -15.71 -1.05 -5.78
C ALA A 323 -14.39 -1.59 -6.35
N VAL A 324 -13.41 -1.77 -5.48
CA VAL A 324 -12.10 -2.35 -5.76
C VAL A 324 -11.97 -3.59 -4.88
N PRO A 325 -12.36 -4.77 -5.41
CA PRO A 325 -12.02 -6.03 -4.78
C PRO A 325 -10.50 -6.16 -4.68
N SER A 326 -10.02 -6.88 -3.66
CA SER A 326 -8.59 -7.12 -3.47
C SER A 326 -8.34 -8.51 -2.89
N ILE A 327 -7.23 -9.12 -3.30
CA ILE A 327 -6.64 -10.31 -2.69
C ILE A 327 -5.20 -10.00 -2.33
N TYR A 328 -4.76 -10.46 -1.18
CA TYR A 328 -3.42 -10.29 -0.67
C TYR A 328 -2.93 -11.61 -0.08
N THR A 329 -1.71 -11.99 -0.40
CA THR A 329 -1.16 -13.30 -0.08
C THR A 329 0.29 -13.18 0.39
N HIS A 330 0.65 -14.01 1.37
CA HIS A 330 2.04 -14.20 1.75
C HIS A 330 2.34 -15.68 1.90
N LEU A 331 3.57 -16.05 1.56
CA LEU A 331 4.06 -17.40 1.75
C LEU A 331 5.54 -17.36 2.13
N GLY A 332 5.93 -17.99 3.23
CA GLY A 332 7.32 -17.90 3.68
C GLY A 332 7.65 -18.73 4.89
N LEU A 333 8.82 -18.43 5.46
CA LEU A 333 9.32 -19.02 6.69
C LEU A 333 9.29 -17.96 7.78
N ASN A 334 8.88 -18.38 8.98
CA ASN A 334 9.00 -17.60 10.19
C ASN A 334 9.96 -18.30 11.15
N TYR A 335 10.74 -17.54 11.90
CA TYR A 335 11.68 -18.04 12.88
C TYR A 335 11.48 -17.29 14.19
N HIS A 336 10.95 -18.00 15.17
CA HIS A 336 10.84 -17.54 16.54
C HIS A 336 12.21 -17.69 17.22
N VAL A 337 12.85 -16.58 17.58
CA VAL A 337 14.19 -16.60 18.18
C VAL A 337 14.08 -17.12 19.62
N PRO A 338 14.68 -18.29 19.96
CA PRO A 338 14.51 -18.91 21.27
C PRO A 338 14.93 -17.98 22.42
N GLY A 339 14.10 -17.94 23.47
CA GLY A 339 14.34 -17.11 24.66
C GLY A 339 14.10 -15.61 24.44
N SER A 340 13.59 -15.20 23.27
CA SER A 340 13.22 -13.83 22.98
C SER A 340 11.73 -13.72 22.65
N ARG A 341 11.26 -12.49 22.43
CA ARG A 341 9.91 -12.22 21.92
C ARG A 341 9.91 -11.74 20.47
N LEU A 342 11.02 -12.01 19.76
CA LEU A 342 11.27 -11.60 18.39
C LEU A 342 10.96 -12.76 17.42
N ASP A 343 10.11 -12.47 16.44
CA ASP A 343 9.86 -13.34 15.30
C ASP A 343 10.43 -12.70 14.02
N LEU A 344 11.13 -13.50 13.22
CA LEU A 344 11.70 -13.10 11.93
C LEU A 344 10.94 -13.81 10.82
N TYR A 345 10.43 -13.09 9.84
CA TYR A 345 9.75 -13.67 8.68
C TYR A 345 10.46 -13.28 7.38
N LEU A 346 10.61 -14.26 6.49
CA LEU A 346 11.11 -14.10 5.13
C LEU A 346 10.23 -14.89 4.16
N GLY A 347 9.75 -14.25 3.10
CA GLY A 347 8.90 -14.93 2.13
C GLY A 347 8.57 -14.11 0.89
N GLY A 348 7.67 -14.66 0.09
CA GLY A 348 7.04 -13.97 -1.04
C GLY A 348 5.75 -13.27 -0.62
N THR A 349 5.39 -12.22 -1.35
CA THR A 349 4.12 -11.51 -1.23
C THR A 349 3.48 -11.32 -2.60
N GLY A 350 2.16 -11.38 -2.64
CA GLY A 350 1.36 -11.14 -3.83
C GLY A 350 0.06 -10.42 -3.51
N ALA A 351 -0.19 -9.29 -4.18
CA ALA A 351 -1.42 -8.53 -4.12
C ALA A 351 -2.05 -8.43 -5.50
N TYR A 352 -3.37 -8.43 -5.56
CA TYR A 352 -4.12 -8.05 -6.75
C TYR A 352 -5.32 -7.21 -6.35
N PHE A 353 -5.50 -6.07 -7.02
CA PHE A 353 -6.61 -5.15 -6.86
C PHE A 353 -7.31 -5.02 -8.21
N TRP A 354 -8.59 -5.37 -8.23
CA TRP A 354 -9.40 -5.31 -9.44
C TRP A 354 -10.00 -3.92 -9.58
N GLN A 355 -10.03 -3.42 -10.82
CA GLN A 355 -10.75 -2.20 -11.18
C GLN A 355 -10.33 -0.90 -10.45
N VAL A 356 -9.09 -0.81 -10.00
CA VAL A 356 -8.43 0.45 -9.68
C VAL A 356 -8.33 1.34 -10.94
N GLY A 357 -9.32 2.22 -11.14
CA GLY A 357 -9.27 3.20 -12.22
C GLY A 357 -9.97 2.79 -13.50
N LYS A 358 -10.84 1.77 -13.48
CA LYS A 358 -11.58 1.34 -14.66
C LYS A 358 -12.65 2.38 -15.03
N ASN A 359 -12.47 3.05 -16.17
CA ASN A 359 -13.52 3.87 -16.77
C ASN A 359 -14.41 3.02 -17.69
N ASN A 360 -15.64 2.73 -17.26
CA ASN A 360 -16.62 1.97 -18.08
C ASN A 360 -17.32 2.84 -19.13
N ASN A 361 -17.13 4.16 -19.14
CA ASN A 361 -17.91 5.08 -19.97
C ASN A 361 -17.24 5.43 -21.31
N VAL A 362 -16.07 4.87 -21.61
CA VAL A 362 -15.46 5.03 -22.93
C VAL A 362 -15.94 3.90 -23.83
N ALA A 363 -17.03 4.15 -24.57
CA ALA A 363 -17.58 3.27 -25.61
C ALA A 363 -16.68 3.18 -26.86
N LEU A 364 -15.35 3.14 -26.71
CA LEU A 364 -14.38 3.10 -27.80
C LEU A 364 -13.48 1.87 -27.80
N THR A 365 -13.82 0.83 -27.05
CA THR A 365 -13.51 -0.48 -27.62
C THR A 365 -14.43 -0.71 -28.80
N ALA A 366 -13.84 -0.73 -30.00
CA ALA A 366 -14.47 -1.32 -31.18
C ALA A 366 -15.23 -2.58 -30.72
N VAL A 367 -16.51 -2.70 -31.11
CA VAL A 367 -17.40 -3.81 -30.74
C VAL A 367 -16.60 -5.12 -30.82
N GLY A 368 -16.24 -5.69 -29.66
CA GLY A 368 -15.44 -6.92 -29.56
C GLY A 368 -14.08 -6.85 -28.85
N LYS A 369 -13.54 -5.68 -28.50
CA LYS A 369 -12.37 -5.58 -27.59
C LYS A 369 -12.81 -5.38 -26.14
N GLY A 370 -12.20 -6.09 -25.20
CA GLY A 370 -12.49 -5.95 -23.77
C GLY A 370 -12.18 -4.54 -23.29
N THR A 371 -13.13 -3.92 -22.57
CA THR A 371 -12.93 -2.65 -21.87
C THR A 371 -11.63 -2.70 -21.08
N ALA A 372 -10.80 -1.65 -21.13
CA ALA A 372 -9.54 -1.61 -20.39
C ALA A 372 -9.79 -2.01 -18.93
N ALA A 373 -9.18 -3.11 -18.49
CA ALA A 373 -9.15 -3.45 -17.08
C ALA A 373 -8.25 -2.41 -16.40
N GLY A 374 -8.68 -1.86 -15.26
CA GLY A 374 -7.86 -1.00 -14.42
C GLY A 374 -7.35 -1.83 -13.26
N ASP A 375 -6.44 -2.76 -13.48
CA ASP A 375 -6.04 -3.72 -12.45
C ASP A 375 -4.63 -3.42 -11.97
N LEU A 376 -4.39 -3.51 -10.66
CA LEU A 376 -3.06 -3.43 -10.05
C LEU A 376 -2.67 -4.80 -9.50
N SER A 377 -1.47 -5.25 -9.83
CA SER A 377 -0.81 -6.37 -9.14
C SER A 377 0.49 -5.92 -8.51
N LEU A 378 0.79 -6.45 -7.32
CA LEU A 378 2.05 -6.25 -6.60
C LEU A 378 2.63 -7.64 -6.33
N LEU A 379 3.83 -7.92 -6.81
CA LEU A 379 4.52 -9.18 -6.55
C LEU A 379 5.91 -8.90 -6.01
N GLY A 380 6.37 -9.67 -5.03
CA GLY A 380 7.65 -9.35 -4.43
C GLY A 380 8.11 -10.28 -3.33
N ALA A 381 9.15 -9.81 -2.63
CA ALA A 381 9.72 -10.44 -1.45
C ALA A 381 9.43 -9.58 -0.22
N THR A 382 9.25 -10.25 0.91
CA THR A 382 8.93 -9.64 2.20
C THR A 382 9.93 -10.08 3.25
N PHE A 383 10.38 -9.11 4.04
CA PHE A 383 11.05 -9.33 5.32
C PHE A 383 10.25 -8.65 6.42
N ARG A 384 9.98 -9.35 7.52
CA ARG A 384 9.21 -8.81 8.65
C ARG A 384 9.84 -9.19 9.98
N LEU A 385 9.79 -8.23 10.91
CA LEU A 385 10.16 -8.36 12.31
C LEU A 385 8.91 -8.15 13.16
N THR A 386 8.64 -9.05 14.09
CA THR A 386 7.52 -8.92 15.03
C THR A 386 8.02 -9.02 16.47
N TRP A 387 7.50 -8.15 17.33
CA TRP A 387 7.77 -8.12 18.77
C TRP A 387 6.46 -8.25 19.54
N ASN A 388 6.44 -9.14 20.52
CA ASN A 388 5.35 -9.27 21.48
C ASN A 388 5.84 -8.71 22.83
N TYR A 389 5.10 -7.81 23.50
CA TYR A 389 5.51 -7.12 24.74
C TYR A 389 4.57 -7.40 25.90
#